data_AF-A0A1J1GUT5-F1
#
_entry.id   AF-A0A1J1GUT5-F1
#
_cell.length_a   1.000
_cell.length_b   1.000
_cell.length_c   1.000
_cell.angle_alpha   90.00
_cell.angle_beta   90.00
_cell.angle_gamma   90.00
#
_symmetry.space_group_name_H-M   'P 1'
#
loop_
_entity.id
_entity.type
_entity.pdbx_description
1 polymer ?
#
loop_
_entity_poly.entity_id
_entity_poly.type
_entity_poly.pdbx_seq_one_letter_code
_entity_poly.pdbx_strand_id
1 'polypeptide(L)'
;MALLYNRGCDDFERDSATCHMTICPINKCKFETSYCRANINSIKVYRPSDNVSNDFSKNTFKYKRYGPYKFSRIIILSNNDQDGIVFLYEFNPYMDDFPIKTYLCRLRNINQTLSLCESIDPYYLDKSLSFNSFDIINEKNDLANLKHIKNPRHQIIISTYKDLYYKEHSCHLIKSKFFTHLRCVNYLCEKDNGEYNLCTDANYSGKLVAFDYYSYERNLKELIYLPESCLKKDYNFACTPYYCQRKAINQFSLCDYKEISAIKNIATNSTSLDVIATSSKSLNVISRNSKSLDVISTKQHNVYHENNLSSPALFAMTFMPFLILFVFFWCYIYKIMKKKRSKLFIKYLSILMLILRK
;
A
#
# COMPACT_ATOMS: atom_id res chain seq x y z
N MET A 1 -1.81 13.62 3.63
CA MET A 1 -1.08 12.40 4.02
C MET A 1 -0.24 12.69 5.26
N ALA A 2 0.03 11.66 6.04
CA ALA A 2 0.97 11.68 7.15
C ALA A 2 1.71 10.34 7.19
N LEU A 3 2.93 10.36 7.70
CA LEU A 3 3.67 9.16 8.02
C LEU A 3 3.39 8.81 9.48
N LEU A 4 2.95 7.60 9.74
CA LEU A 4 2.83 7.04 11.08
C LEU A 4 4.06 6.18 11.36
N TYR A 5 4.66 6.42 12.51
CA TYR A 5 5.74 5.61 13.07
C TYR A 5 5.23 4.91 14.32
N ASN A 6 5.31 3.59 14.33
CA ASN A 6 4.79 2.71 15.37
C ASN A 6 5.96 2.03 16.09
N ARG A 7 6.12 2.32 17.38
CA ARG A 7 7.11 1.67 18.26
C ARG A 7 6.56 0.48 19.03
N GLY A 8 5.26 0.18 18.88
CA GLY A 8 4.55 -0.85 19.64
C GLY A 8 3.57 -0.26 20.64
N CYS A 9 2.92 -1.15 21.37
CA CYS A 9 1.96 -0.82 22.42
C CYS A 9 2.32 -1.59 23.69
N ASP A 10 2.12 -0.96 24.84
CA ASP A 10 2.25 -1.61 26.14
C ASP A 10 0.99 -2.45 26.43
N ASP A 11 1.11 -3.38 27.38
CA ASP A 11 0.10 -4.40 27.69
C ASP A 11 -1.32 -3.83 27.93
N PHE A 12 -2.31 -4.60 27.48
CA PHE A 12 -3.74 -4.30 27.57
C PHE A 12 -4.26 -4.50 29.00
N GLU A 13 -4.20 -3.48 29.86
CA GLU A 13 -5.04 -3.47 31.06
C GLU A 13 -6.44 -2.92 30.72
N ARG A 14 -7.43 -3.82 30.61
CA ARG A 14 -8.86 -3.54 30.24
C ARG A 14 -9.04 -3.06 28.79
N ASP A 15 -10.19 -2.43 28.49
CA ASP A 15 -10.64 -2.00 27.15
C ASP A 15 -9.75 -0.92 26.48
N SER A 16 -8.70 -0.45 27.15
CA SER A 16 -7.79 0.58 26.66
C SER A 16 -6.36 0.05 26.55
N ALA A 17 -5.75 0.22 25.38
CA ALA A 17 -4.31 0.05 25.20
C ALA A 17 -3.61 1.40 25.09
N THR A 18 -2.34 1.38 25.46
CA THR A 18 -1.45 2.52 25.44
C THR A 18 -0.40 2.25 24.37
N CYS A 19 -0.43 3.02 23.28
CA CYS A 19 0.44 2.79 22.12
C CYS A 19 1.47 3.92 21.94
N HIS A 20 2.71 3.53 21.64
CA HIS A 20 3.82 4.43 21.33
C HIS A 20 3.87 4.70 19.82
N MET A 21 2.83 5.37 19.32
CA MET A 21 2.75 5.76 17.92
C MET A 21 2.97 7.27 17.77
N THR A 22 3.53 7.69 16.64
CA THR A 22 3.70 9.11 16.31
C THR A 22 3.23 9.33 14.88
N ILE A 23 2.31 10.28 14.68
CA ILE A 23 1.88 10.71 13.35
C ILE A 23 2.59 12.00 12.93
N CYS A 24 3.12 11.99 11.72
CA CYS A 24 3.95 13.03 11.16
C CYS A 24 3.27 13.59 9.91
N PRO A 25 2.58 14.74 9.98
CA PRO A 25 2.05 15.40 8.80
C PRO A 25 3.18 15.67 7.79
N ILE A 26 3.04 15.16 6.57
CA ILE A 26 4.06 15.36 5.54
C ILE A 26 3.87 16.77 4.95
N ASN A 27 4.87 17.64 5.14
CA ASN A 27 4.83 18.99 4.60
C ASN A 27 4.91 18.95 3.06
N LYS A 28 4.03 19.68 2.38
CA LYS A 28 4.03 19.83 0.91
C LYS A 28 5.15 20.73 0.39
N CYS A 29 5.80 21.52 1.24
CA CYS A 29 6.95 22.31 0.83
C CYS A 29 8.01 21.38 0.24
N LYS A 30 8.30 21.60 -1.04
CA LYS A 30 9.44 20.96 -1.70
C LYS A 30 10.71 21.39 -0.95
N PHE A 31 11.73 20.54 -0.95
CA PHE A 31 13.08 20.88 -0.47
C PHE A 31 13.32 20.88 1.05
N GLU A 32 12.28 20.92 1.86
CA GLU A 32 12.42 20.89 3.32
C GLU A 32 12.31 19.48 3.90
N THR A 33 13.21 19.12 4.81
CA THR A 33 13.03 17.94 5.66
C THR A 33 11.85 18.16 6.59
N SER A 34 10.94 17.20 6.66
CA SER A 34 9.85 17.24 7.64
C SER A 34 10.38 16.76 8.99
N TYR A 35 10.20 17.57 10.02
CA TYR A 35 10.55 17.20 11.38
C TYR A 35 9.32 16.67 12.08
N CYS A 36 9.42 15.45 12.57
CA CYS A 36 8.40 14.82 13.37
C CYS A 36 8.87 14.77 14.82
N ARG A 37 8.25 15.58 15.67
CA ARG A 37 8.47 15.45 17.11
C ARG A 37 7.86 14.13 17.55
N ALA A 38 8.71 13.23 18.01
CA ALA A 38 8.24 12.00 18.63
C ALA A 38 7.36 12.38 19.81
N ASN A 39 6.12 11.90 19.82
CA ASN A 39 5.22 12.20 20.91
C ASN A 39 5.74 11.48 22.15
N ILE A 40 6.12 12.23 23.18
CA ILE A 40 6.62 11.67 24.46
C ILE A 40 5.50 10.89 25.15
N ASN A 41 4.26 11.33 24.93
CA ASN A 41 3.09 10.74 25.54
C ASN A 41 2.53 9.65 24.65
N SER A 42 2.32 8.50 25.27
CA SER A 42 1.58 7.39 24.69
C SER A 42 0.16 7.79 24.29
N ILE A 43 -0.33 7.19 23.22
CA ILE A 43 -1.64 7.50 22.65
C ILE A 43 -2.64 6.47 23.14
N LYS A 44 -3.77 6.96 23.64
CA LYS A 44 -4.87 6.11 24.07
C LYS A 44 -5.58 5.50 22.87
N VAL A 45 -5.79 4.19 22.93
CA VAL A 45 -6.54 3.42 21.94
C VAL A 45 -7.96 3.20 22.43
N TYR A 46 -8.92 3.48 21.56
CA TYR A 46 -10.34 3.28 21.79
C TYR A 46 -10.90 2.28 20.80
N ARG A 47 -11.76 1.40 21.30
CA ARG A 47 -12.62 0.55 20.49
C ARG A 47 -14.04 1.09 20.62
N PRO A 48 -14.66 1.58 19.54
CA PRO A 48 -16.05 2.04 19.62
C PRO A 48 -16.96 0.86 19.96
N SER A 49 -17.88 1.07 20.91
CA SER A 49 -18.87 0.08 21.36
C SER A 49 -19.96 -0.20 20.33
N ASP A 50 -20.14 0.70 19.37
CA ASP A 50 -21.22 0.62 18.39
C ASP A 50 -20.85 -0.31 17.24
N ASN A 51 -21.76 -1.23 16.90
CA ASN A 51 -21.80 -1.95 15.64
C ASN A 51 -22.02 -0.96 14.48
N VAL A 52 -20.99 -0.22 14.11
CA VAL A 52 -21.01 0.59 12.90
C VAL A 52 -21.06 -0.37 11.72
N SER A 53 -21.96 -0.10 10.76
CA SER A 53 -22.02 -0.74 9.43
C SER A 53 -20.75 -0.44 8.63
N ASN A 54 -19.61 -1.00 9.06
CA ASN A 54 -18.36 -0.98 8.34
C ASN A 54 -18.20 -2.33 7.64
N ASP A 55 -17.74 -2.29 6.39
CA ASP A 55 -17.41 -3.49 5.62
C ASP A 55 -15.97 -3.35 5.14
N PHE A 56 -15.03 -3.75 6.03
CA PHE A 56 -13.60 -3.69 5.77
C PHE A 56 -13.13 -4.73 4.75
N SER A 57 -13.92 -5.79 4.50
CA SER A 57 -13.68 -6.70 3.38
C SER A 57 -13.80 -6.00 2.02
N LYS A 58 -14.48 -4.84 1.98
CA LYS A 58 -14.59 -3.95 0.81
C LYS A 58 -13.87 -2.61 0.98
N ASN A 59 -13.08 -2.43 2.05
CA ASN A 59 -12.48 -1.17 2.45
C ASN A 59 -13.51 -0.03 2.52
N THR A 60 -14.62 -0.27 3.23
CA THR A 60 -15.65 0.74 3.44
C THR A 60 -15.95 0.95 4.92
N PHE A 61 -16.14 2.21 5.31
CA PHE A 61 -16.47 2.57 6.67
C PHE A 61 -17.32 3.85 6.71
N LYS A 62 -18.09 4.04 7.79
CA LYS A 62 -18.78 5.30 8.04
C LYS A 62 -17.95 6.19 8.95
N TYR A 63 -17.58 7.38 8.46
CA TYR A 63 -16.88 8.35 9.29
C TYR A 63 -17.88 9.09 10.19
N LYS A 64 -17.75 8.96 11.50
CA LYS A 64 -18.62 9.59 12.49
C LYS A 64 -17.82 10.51 13.39
N ARG A 65 -18.51 11.43 14.08
CA ARG A 65 -17.91 12.24 15.15
C ARG A 65 -17.90 11.43 16.43
N TYR A 66 -16.73 11.28 17.04
CA TYR A 66 -16.57 10.52 18.27
C TYR A 66 -16.46 11.44 19.50
N GLY A 67 -17.47 12.25 19.84
CA GLY A 67 -17.44 13.15 21.03
C GLY A 67 -16.27 14.16 21.10
N PRO A 68 -16.28 15.09 22.08
CA PRO A 68 -15.17 16.01 22.31
C PRO A 68 -14.05 15.34 23.11
N TYR A 69 -12.80 15.44 22.63
CA TYR A 69 -11.64 14.83 23.28
C TYR A 69 -10.42 15.73 23.15
N LYS A 70 -9.90 16.17 24.30
CA LYS A 70 -8.80 17.12 24.43
C LYS A 70 -7.42 16.48 24.29
N PHE A 71 -7.27 15.42 23.51
CA PHE A 71 -5.97 14.78 23.27
C PHE A 71 -5.99 13.96 21.98
N SER A 72 -4.80 13.68 21.44
CA SER A 72 -4.66 12.79 20.30
C SER A 72 -4.99 11.36 20.68
N ARG A 73 -5.73 10.64 19.84
CA ARG A 73 -6.15 9.26 20.12
C ARG A 73 -6.27 8.41 18.87
N ILE A 74 -6.29 7.10 19.09
CA ILE A 74 -6.53 6.11 18.04
C ILE A 74 -7.90 5.49 18.26
N ILE A 75 -8.67 5.35 17.18
CA ILE A 75 -9.97 4.68 17.16
C ILE A 75 -9.85 3.48 16.23
N ILE A 76 -9.83 2.29 16.80
CA ILE A 76 -9.74 1.04 16.03
C ILE A 76 -11.06 0.83 15.31
N LEU A 77 -11.00 0.74 13.98
CA LEU A 77 -12.15 0.45 13.14
C LEU A 77 -12.23 -1.04 12.78
N SER A 78 -11.08 -1.65 12.55
CA SER A 78 -10.92 -3.09 12.32
C SER A 78 -9.64 -3.57 12.99
N ASN A 79 -9.70 -4.73 13.62
CA ASN A 79 -8.55 -5.44 14.17
C ASN A 79 -8.70 -6.92 13.82
N ASN A 80 -8.70 -7.21 12.52
CA ASN A 80 -8.82 -8.56 12.00
C ASN A 80 -7.44 -9.01 11.51
N ASP A 81 -6.97 -10.15 12.00
CA ASP A 81 -5.69 -10.73 11.58
C ASP A 81 -5.65 -11.10 10.08
N GLN A 82 -6.79 -11.11 9.38
CA GLN A 82 -6.87 -11.27 7.93
C GLN A 82 -6.78 -9.93 7.19
N ASP A 83 -7.56 -8.93 7.60
CA ASP A 83 -7.65 -7.65 6.88
C ASP A 83 -6.67 -6.59 7.40
N GLY A 84 -5.85 -6.90 8.40
CA GLY A 84 -4.98 -5.95 9.09
C GLY A 84 -5.73 -5.05 10.07
N ILE A 85 -4.97 -4.16 10.70
CA ILE A 85 -5.45 -3.19 11.70
C ILE A 85 -5.74 -1.88 10.98
N VAL A 86 -7.02 -1.50 10.90
CA VAL A 86 -7.47 -0.23 10.30
C VAL A 86 -8.00 0.67 11.39
N PHE A 87 -7.54 1.92 11.44
CA PHE A 87 -7.90 2.83 12.52
C PHE A 87 -7.87 4.30 12.08
N LEU A 88 -8.60 5.12 12.83
CA LEU A 88 -8.51 6.56 12.76
C LEU A 88 -7.48 7.03 13.76
N TYR A 89 -6.58 7.90 13.31
CA TYR A 89 -5.75 8.71 14.17
C TYR A 89 -6.32 10.12 14.20
N GLU A 90 -6.87 10.52 15.34
CA GLU A 90 -7.31 11.89 15.59
C GLU A 90 -6.14 12.69 16.18
N PHE A 91 -5.60 13.59 15.36
CA PHE A 91 -4.45 14.42 15.73
C PHE A 91 -4.92 15.72 16.38
N ASN A 92 -4.61 15.85 17.67
CA ASN A 92 -4.97 16.99 18.51
C ASN A 92 -3.80 17.34 19.46
N PRO A 93 -2.73 18.00 18.95
CA PRO A 93 -1.58 18.36 19.76
C PRO A 93 -1.84 19.54 20.70
N TYR A 94 -2.86 20.37 20.45
CA TYR A 94 -3.15 21.58 21.22
C TYR A 94 -4.26 21.40 22.26
N MET A 95 -4.73 20.15 22.44
CA MET A 95 -5.77 19.80 23.41
C MET A 95 -7.09 20.56 23.20
N ASP A 96 -7.40 20.91 21.95
CA ASP A 96 -8.67 21.55 21.56
C ASP A 96 -9.86 20.58 21.78
N ASP A 97 -11.09 21.07 21.79
CA ASP A 97 -12.27 20.21 21.97
C ASP A 97 -12.47 19.23 20.80
N PHE A 98 -11.90 19.53 19.63
CA PHE A 98 -11.97 18.71 18.42
C PHE A 98 -10.56 18.50 17.83
N PRO A 99 -10.29 17.36 17.19
CA PRO A 99 -9.03 17.14 16.52
C PRO A 99 -8.86 18.11 15.34
N ILE A 100 -7.67 18.66 15.21
CA ILE A 100 -7.29 19.53 14.08
C ILE A 100 -7.38 18.73 12.78
N LYS A 101 -7.03 17.45 12.84
CA LYS A 101 -7.01 16.58 11.67
C LYS A 101 -7.23 15.12 12.03
N THR A 102 -7.97 14.43 11.19
CA THR A 102 -8.16 12.97 11.30
C THR A 102 -7.50 12.28 10.13
N TYR A 103 -6.79 11.19 10.41
CA TYR A 103 -6.13 10.37 9.42
C TYR A 103 -6.66 8.94 9.47
N LEU A 104 -6.88 8.32 8.32
CA LEU A 104 -7.11 6.89 8.21
C LEU A 104 -5.77 6.19 7.99
N CYS A 105 -5.46 5.26 8.87
CA CYS A 105 -4.24 4.49 8.88
C CYS A 105 -4.54 2.99 8.78
N ARG A 106 -3.55 2.24 8.30
CA ARG A 106 -3.55 0.78 8.26
C ARG A 106 -2.20 0.24 8.70
N LEU A 107 -2.21 -0.83 9.46
CA LEU A 107 -1.04 -1.67 9.71
C LEU A 107 -1.39 -3.10 9.32
N ARG A 108 -0.47 -3.82 8.67
CA ARG A 108 -0.66 -5.26 8.39
C ARG A 108 -0.72 -6.06 9.70
N ASN A 109 0.14 -5.71 10.66
CA ASN A 109 0.16 -6.27 12.00
C ASN A 109 0.65 -5.22 13.01
N ILE A 110 0.49 -5.49 14.31
CA ILE A 110 0.86 -4.55 15.37
C ILE A 110 2.36 -4.24 15.44
N ASN A 111 3.20 -5.13 14.91
CA ASN A 111 4.66 -4.97 14.90
C ASN A 111 5.16 -4.15 13.70
N GLN A 112 4.30 -3.85 12.74
CA GLN A 112 4.67 -3.07 11.57
C GLN A 112 5.03 -1.65 11.99
N THR A 113 6.24 -1.22 11.62
CA THR A 113 6.80 0.04 12.10
C THR A 113 6.22 1.26 11.39
N LEU A 114 5.91 1.16 10.09
CA LEU A 114 5.55 2.33 9.26
C LEU A 114 4.16 2.20 8.64
N SER A 115 3.45 3.32 8.54
CA SER A 115 2.24 3.44 7.72
C SER A 115 2.13 4.82 7.07
N LEU A 116 1.71 4.87 5.82
CA LEU A 116 1.29 6.12 5.16
C LEU A 116 -0.21 6.29 5.28
N CYS A 117 -0.60 7.23 6.13
CA CYS A 117 -2.00 7.53 6.40
C CYS A 117 -2.52 8.64 5.48
N GLU A 118 -3.79 8.56 5.10
CA GLU A 118 -4.45 9.62 4.36
C GLU A 118 -5.36 10.44 5.27
N SER A 119 -5.38 11.76 5.05
CA SER A 119 -6.23 12.66 5.83
C SER A 119 -7.66 12.58 5.34
N ILE A 120 -8.61 12.45 6.26
CA ILE A 120 -10.04 12.49 5.96
C ILE A 120 -10.48 13.95 5.87
N ASP A 121 -11.27 14.26 4.84
CA ASP A 121 -11.90 15.57 4.71
C ASP A 121 -13.02 15.73 5.75
N PRO A 122 -13.06 16.80 6.56
CA PRO A 122 -14.14 17.03 7.51
C PRO A 122 -15.54 17.07 6.86
N TYR A 123 -15.67 17.41 5.57
CA TYR A 123 -16.94 17.38 4.83
C TYR A 123 -17.47 15.96 4.55
N TYR A 124 -16.69 14.93 4.89
CA TYR A 124 -17.09 13.53 4.82
C TYR A 124 -17.73 13.00 6.10
N LEU A 125 -17.95 13.87 7.09
CA LEU A 125 -18.66 13.50 8.30
C LEU A 125 -20.03 12.89 8.00
N ASP A 126 -20.33 11.79 8.68
CA ASP A 126 -21.53 10.95 8.56
C ASP A 126 -21.75 10.29 7.20
N LYS A 127 -20.78 10.37 6.28
CA LYS A 127 -20.82 9.70 4.98
C LYS A 127 -20.15 8.33 5.05
N SER A 128 -20.62 7.42 4.19
CA SER A 128 -19.95 6.16 3.91
C SER A 128 -18.79 6.42 2.95
N LEU A 129 -17.60 6.00 3.36
CA LEU A 129 -16.36 6.18 2.61
C LEU A 129 -15.83 4.85 2.11
N SER A 130 -15.16 4.89 0.97
CA SER A 130 -14.28 3.83 0.48
C SER A 130 -12.85 4.33 0.43
N PHE A 131 -11.91 3.40 0.46
CA PHE A 131 -10.49 3.71 0.34
C PHE A 131 -9.75 2.55 -0.33
N ASN A 132 -8.56 2.85 -0.86
CA ASN A 132 -7.61 1.85 -1.30
C ASN A 132 -6.55 1.64 -0.22
N SER A 133 -6.10 0.41 -0.10
CA SER A 133 -5.06 0.03 0.84
C SER A 133 -3.96 -0.76 0.16
N PHE A 134 -2.73 -0.54 0.58
CA PHE A 134 -1.55 -1.18 0.00
C PHE A 134 -0.67 -1.71 1.12
N ASP A 135 -0.14 -2.92 0.97
CA ASP A 135 0.90 -3.45 1.83
C ASP A 135 2.15 -3.69 0.97
N ILE A 136 3.26 -3.01 1.29
CA ILE A 136 4.53 -3.14 0.58
C ILE A 136 5.50 -3.93 1.44
N ILE A 137 5.94 -5.05 0.85
CA ILE A 137 6.78 -6.06 1.50
C ILE A 137 8.04 -6.29 0.66
N ASN A 138 9.11 -6.72 1.31
CA ASN A 138 10.34 -7.13 0.63
C ASN A 138 10.26 -8.60 0.25
N GLU A 139 10.82 -8.94 -0.90
CA GLU A 139 10.97 -10.32 -1.38
C GLU A 139 11.73 -11.21 -0.38
N LYS A 140 12.65 -10.63 0.40
CA LYS A 140 13.37 -11.34 1.47
C LYS A 140 12.51 -11.70 2.67
N ASN A 141 11.33 -11.10 2.83
CA ASN A 141 10.41 -11.43 3.92
C ASN A 141 9.54 -12.62 3.53
N ASP A 142 9.30 -13.48 4.51
CA ASP A 142 8.72 -14.82 4.35
C ASP A 142 7.34 -14.77 3.65
N LEU A 143 7.32 -15.05 2.34
CA LEU A 143 6.12 -15.10 1.51
C LEU A 143 5.08 -16.10 2.05
N ALA A 144 5.51 -17.07 2.84
CA ALA A 144 4.68 -18.13 3.42
C ALA A 144 3.54 -17.60 4.32
N ASN A 145 3.68 -16.39 4.88
CA ASN A 145 2.69 -15.78 5.77
C ASN A 145 1.79 -14.72 5.10
N LEU A 146 1.82 -14.60 3.77
CA LEU A 146 0.95 -13.69 3.05
C LEU A 146 -0.48 -14.22 3.01
N LYS A 147 -1.27 -13.79 3.99
CA LYS A 147 -2.71 -14.05 4.02
C LYS A 147 -3.37 -13.40 2.82
N HIS A 148 -4.16 -14.18 2.09
CA HIS A 148 -4.93 -13.71 0.95
C HIS A 148 -6.06 -12.78 1.42
N ILE A 149 -5.86 -11.47 1.27
CA ILE A 149 -6.91 -10.47 1.47
C ILE A 149 -7.78 -10.44 0.21
N LYS A 150 -9.02 -10.94 0.31
CA LYS A 150 -10.00 -10.97 -0.80
C LYS A 150 -10.71 -9.63 -0.99
N ASN A 151 -9.96 -8.53 -0.99
CA ASN A 151 -10.52 -7.19 -1.15
C ASN A 151 -10.02 -6.56 -2.45
N PRO A 152 -10.91 -6.20 -3.40
CA PRO A 152 -10.50 -5.62 -4.68
C PRO A 152 -9.86 -4.23 -4.58
N ARG A 153 -10.00 -3.56 -3.44
CA ARG A 153 -9.36 -2.27 -3.13
C ARG A 153 -8.10 -2.45 -2.27
N HIS A 154 -7.64 -3.68 -2.08
CA HIS A 154 -6.40 -4.00 -1.41
C HIS A 154 -5.38 -4.58 -2.39
N GLN A 155 -4.13 -4.16 -2.26
CA GLN A 155 -3.05 -4.67 -3.09
C GLN A 155 -1.79 -4.94 -2.25
N ILE A 156 -1.20 -6.11 -2.45
CA ILE A 156 0.11 -6.45 -1.90
C ILE A 156 1.16 -6.23 -3.01
N ILE A 157 2.19 -5.46 -2.70
CA ILE A 157 3.27 -5.12 -3.62
C ILE A 157 4.57 -5.67 -3.07
N ILE A 158 5.19 -6.56 -3.83
CA ILE A 158 6.51 -7.09 -3.50
C ILE A 158 7.53 -6.20 -4.20
N SER A 159 8.47 -5.67 -3.43
CA SER A 159 9.53 -4.82 -3.94
C SER A 159 10.90 -5.40 -3.68
N THR A 160 11.73 -5.35 -4.72
CA THR A 160 13.19 -5.53 -4.61
C THR A 160 13.84 -4.22 -4.21
N TYR A 161 14.44 -4.21 -3.02
CA TYR A 161 15.15 -3.06 -2.49
C TYR A 161 16.58 -3.03 -3.00
N LYS A 162 17.06 -1.81 -3.27
CA LYS A 162 18.47 -1.56 -3.54
C LYS A 162 19.15 -1.14 -2.25
N ASP A 163 20.44 -1.46 -2.13
CA ASP A 163 21.24 -0.95 -1.02
C ASP A 163 21.53 0.53 -1.26
N LEU A 164 20.90 1.38 -0.44
CA LEU A 164 21.06 2.83 -0.49
C LEU A 164 21.85 3.34 0.71
N TYR A 165 22.71 4.31 0.45
CA TYR A 165 23.54 4.95 1.44
C TYR A 165 23.16 6.41 1.59
N TYR A 166 22.77 6.79 2.80
CA TYR A 166 22.41 8.16 3.16
C TYR A 166 23.61 8.93 3.71
N LYS A 167 23.74 10.20 3.30
CA LYS A 167 24.73 11.16 3.81
C LYS A 167 24.11 12.56 3.91
N GLU A 168 24.17 13.15 5.11
CA GLU A 168 24.00 14.59 5.27
C GLU A 168 25.31 15.28 4.85
N HIS A 169 25.21 16.22 3.93
CA HIS A 169 26.33 17.01 3.44
C HIS A 169 26.28 18.44 4.01
N SER A 170 27.09 19.32 3.44
CA SER A 170 27.20 20.73 3.80
C SER A 170 25.83 21.42 3.91
N CYS A 171 25.71 22.28 4.92
CA CYS A 171 24.53 23.10 5.13
C CYS A 171 24.78 24.53 4.64
N HIS A 172 23.84 25.04 3.85
CA HIS A 172 23.88 26.37 3.27
C HIS A 172 22.80 27.24 3.90
N LEU A 173 23.16 28.50 4.15
CA LEU A 173 22.22 29.49 4.66
C LEU A 173 21.38 30.02 3.50
N ILE A 174 20.07 29.79 3.54
CA ILE A 174 19.13 30.26 2.54
C ILE A 174 18.37 31.45 3.11
N LYS A 175 18.48 32.59 2.44
CA LYS A 175 17.72 33.81 2.76
C LYS A 175 16.54 33.93 1.82
N SER A 176 15.34 33.95 2.38
CA SER A 176 14.15 34.44 1.69
C SER A 176 13.90 35.91 2.08
N LYS A 177 12.88 36.54 1.48
CA LYS A 177 12.47 37.91 1.82
C LYS A 177 12.09 38.07 3.31
N PHE A 178 11.65 37.00 3.97
CA PHE A 178 11.06 37.07 5.31
C PHE A 178 11.80 36.25 6.37
N PHE A 179 12.59 35.26 5.97
CA PHE A 179 13.25 34.35 6.91
C PHE A 179 14.59 33.87 6.38
N THR A 180 15.52 33.67 7.31
CA THR A 180 16.80 33.00 7.05
C THR A 180 16.73 31.62 7.67
N HIS A 181 17.02 30.57 6.90
CA HIS A 181 17.06 29.21 7.42
C HIS A 181 18.29 28.46 6.91
N LEU A 182 18.83 27.59 7.75
CA LEU A 182 19.93 26.71 7.38
C LEU A 182 19.36 25.46 6.72
N ARG A 183 19.87 25.11 5.53
CA ARG A 183 19.45 23.93 4.78
C ARG A 183 20.63 23.04 4.45
N CYS A 184 20.58 21.80 4.91
CA CYS A 184 21.58 20.78 4.56
C CYS A 184 21.18 20.03 3.30
N VAL A 185 22.16 19.72 2.46
CA VAL A 185 21.99 18.83 1.30
C VAL A 185 22.04 17.40 1.79
N ASN A 186 21.11 16.56 1.37
CA ASN A 186 21.06 15.15 1.77
C ASN A 186 21.19 14.28 0.53
N TYR A 187 22.17 13.38 0.53
CA TYR A 187 22.38 12.47 -0.59
C TYR A 187 21.90 11.06 -0.25
N LEU A 188 21.31 10.42 -1.25
CA LEU A 188 21.08 8.97 -1.31
C LEU A 188 21.85 8.42 -2.49
N CYS A 189 22.77 7.49 -2.21
CA CYS A 189 23.67 6.92 -3.21
C CYS A 189 23.52 5.41 -3.27
N GLU A 190 23.55 4.86 -4.48
CA GLU A 190 23.86 3.43 -4.68
C GLU A 190 25.38 3.24 -4.62
N LYS A 191 25.80 2.07 -4.13
CA LYS A 191 27.22 1.70 -4.06
C LYS A 191 27.50 0.63 -5.12
N ASP A 192 28.45 0.91 -6.00
CA ASP A 192 28.90 -0.01 -7.04
C ASP A 192 30.43 -0.11 -7.02
N ASN A 193 30.97 -1.33 -7.03
CA ASN A 193 32.41 -1.62 -6.93
C ASN A 193 33.16 -0.91 -5.79
N GLY A 194 32.48 -0.63 -4.67
CA GLY A 194 33.09 0.06 -3.52
C GLY A 194 32.95 1.58 -3.54
N GLU A 195 32.58 2.17 -4.67
CA GLU A 195 32.41 3.62 -4.87
C GLU A 195 30.93 4.04 -4.85
N TYR A 196 30.67 5.30 -4.48
CA TYR A 196 29.32 5.87 -4.41
C TYR A 196 29.02 6.63 -5.71
N ASN A 197 28.43 5.95 -6.70
CA ASN A 197 28.42 6.42 -8.08
C ASN A 197 27.09 7.05 -8.53
N LEU A 198 25.97 6.74 -7.87
CA LEU A 198 24.63 7.21 -8.25
C LEU A 198 23.96 7.98 -7.10
N CYS A 199 24.51 9.14 -6.76
CA CYS A 199 23.98 9.99 -5.70
C CYS A 199 22.87 10.92 -6.21
N THR A 200 21.71 10.88 -5.56
CA THR A 200 20.62 11.83 -5.78
C THR A 200 20.38 12.67 -4.54
N ASP A 201 19.99 13.93 -4.71
CA ASP A 201 19.55 14.75 -3.59
C ASP A 201 18.17 14.26 -3.11
N ALA A 202 18.15 13.68 -1.91
CA ALA A 202 16.98 13.10 -1.26
C ALA A 202 15.89 14.13 -0.97
N ASN A 203 16.24 15.42 -0.83
CA ASN A 203 15.26 16.51 -0.68
C ASN A 203 14.55 16.84 -2.01
N TYR A 204 15.10 16.42 -3.15
CA TYR A 204 14.53 16.63 -4.49
C TYR A 204 13.83 15.38 -5.03
N SER A 205 14.41 14.20 -4.85
CA SER A 205 13.88 12.93 -5.38
C SER A 205 12.74 12.34 -4.54
N GLY A 206 12.45 12.93 -3.38
CA GLY A 206 11.41 12.47 -2.46
C GLY A 206 11.23 13.39 -1.26
N LYS A 207 11.00 12.80 -0.10
CA LYS A 207 10.81 13.51 1.16
C LYS A 207 11.52 12.79 2.29
N LEU A 208 12.33 13.54 3.02
CA LEU A 208 12.92 13.09 4.28
C LEU A 208 12.02 13.49 5.45
N VAL A 209 11.76 12.53 6.33
CA VAL A 209 11.07 12.71 7.60
C VAL A 209 12.05 12.37 8.72
N ALA A 210 12.49 13.36 9.48
CA ALA A 210 13.38 13.20 10.63
C ALA A 210 12.56 13.02 11.90
N PHE A 211 12.85 11.99 12.68
CA PHE A 211 12.31 11.86 14.03
C PHE A 211 13.18 12.65 14.99
N ASP A 212 12.59 13.71 15.54
CA ASP A 212 13.22 14.54 16.54
C ASP A 212 12.76 14.02 17.90
N TYR A 213 13.61 13.19 18.51
CA TYR A 213 13.52 12.90 19.93
C TYR A 213 14.15 14.06 20.69
N TYR A 214 13.63 14.41 21.86
CA TYR A 214 14.24 15.37 22.79
C TYR A 214 15.57 14.83 23.39
N SER A 215 16.32 14.04 22.63
CA SER A 215 17.61 13.49 23.01
C SER A 215 18.67 14.58 22.86
N TYR A 216 19.41 14.82 23.94
CA TYR A 216 20.58 15.72 23.95
C TYR A 216 21.71 15.22 23.04
N GLU A 217 21.69 13.95 22.60
CA GLU A 217 22.67 13.39 21.68
C GLU A 217 22.35 13.76 20.23
N ARG A 218 22.94 14.88 19.77
CA ARG A 218 22.77 15.43 18.41
C ARG A 218 23.22 14.50 17.26
N ASN A 219 23.84 13.37 17.57
CA ASN A 219 24.67 12.62 16.62
C ASN A 219 23.96 11.49 15.88
N LEU A 220 22.84 10.98 16.41
CA LEU A 220 22.05 9.93 15.77
C LEU A 220 20.61 10.38 15.61
N LYS A 221 20.21 10.69 14.37
CA LYS A 221 18.81 10.99 14.05
C LYS A 221 18.26 9.94 13.10
N GLU A 222 17.16 9.32 13.49
CA GLU A 222 16.42 8.41 12.63
C GLU A 222 15.70 9.22 11.54
N LEU A 223 15.81 8.75 10.30
CA LEU A 223 15.26 9.38 9.14
C LEU A 223 14.47 8.35 8.34
N ILE A 224 13.36 8.76 7.78
CA ILE A 224 12.67 7.98 6.76
C ILE A 224 12.68 8.78 5.48
N TYR A 225 13.23 8.17 4.44
CA TYR A 225 13.11 8.65 3.08
C TYR A 225 11.87 8.01 2.42
N LEU A 226 11.01 8.89 1.91
CA LEU A 226 9.85 8.53 1.10
C LEU A 226 10.11 9.01 -0.34
N PRO A 227 10.33 8.11 -1.31
CA PRO A 227 10.42 8.49 -2.72
C PRO A 227 9.22 9.30 -3.18
N GLU A 228 9.39 10.16 -4.20
CA GLU A 228 8.29 10.97 -4.74
C GLU A 228 7.08 10.12 -5.16
N SER A 229 7.31 8.89 -5.64
CA SER A 229 6.26 7.94 -6.00
C SER A 229 5.33 7.58 -4.83
N CYS A 230 5.82 7.59 -3.58
CA CYS A 230 4.98 7.42 -2.38
C CYS A 230 4.02 8.59 -2.15
N LEU A 231 4.33 9.77 -2.68
CA LEU A 231 3.62 11.02 -2.40
C LEU A 231 2.57 11.34 -3.47
N LYS A 232 2.62 10.70 -4.63
CA LYS A 232 1.62 10.85 -5.68
C LYS A 232 0.26 10.27 -5.25
N LYS A 233 -0.81 10.80 -5.85
CA LYS A 233 -2.21 10.40 -5.60
C LYS A 233 -2.69 9.32 -6.60
N ASP A 234 -1.77 8.61 -7.21
CA ASP A 234 -2.08 7.70 -8.31
C ASP A 234 -2.53 6.33 -7.78
N TYR A 235 -3.35 5.63 -8.55
CA TYR A 235 -3.85 4.28 -8.21
C TYR A 235 -2.75 3.21 -8.28
N ASN A 236 -1.70 3.44 -9.07
CA ASN A 236 -0.53 2.57 -9.15
C ASN A 236 0.48 3.00 -8.07
N PHE A 237 0.22 2.58 -6.83
CA PHE A 237 1.00 3.00 -5.68
C PHE A 237 2.35 2.27 -5.61
N ALA A 238 3.38 2.85 -6.21
CA ALA A 238 4.74 2.35 -6.12
C ALA A 238 5.49 3.07 -4.99
N CYS A 239 5.71 2.44 -3.84
CA CYS A 239 6.37 3.09 -2.70
C CYS A 239 7.36 2.19 -1.98
N THR A 240 8.64 2.54 -2.04
CA THR A 240 9.73 1.86 -1.33
C THR A 240 10.37 2.83 -0.34
N PRO A 241 9.84 2.95 0.88
CA PRO A 241 10.46 3.79 1.88
C PRO A 241 11.79 3.19 2.35
N TYR A 242 12.71 4.05 2.73
CA TYR A 242 14.00 3.66 3.31
C TYR A 242 14.12 4.28 4.69
N TYR A 243 14.46 3.46 5.68
CA TYR A 243 14.81 3.92 7.02
C TYR A 243 16.32 4.12 7.06
N CYS A 244 16.78 5.32 7.37
CA CYS A 244 18.18 5.70 7.37
C CYS A 244 18.54 6.29 8.74
N GLN A 245 19.82 6.26 9.08
CA GLN A 245 20.32 6.89 10.30
C GLN A 245 21.33 7.96 9.97
N ARG A 246 21.07 9.19 10.42
CA ARG A 246 22.04 10.26 10.32
C ARG A 246 23.21 10.00 11.27
N LYS A 247 24.41 9.92 10.72
CA LYS A 247 25.68 9.97 11.48
C LYS A 247 26.23 11.40 11.51
N ALA A 248 27.55 11.58 11.63
CA ALA A 248 28.14 12.89 11.49
C ALA A 248 27.99 13.43 10.06
N ILE A 249 28.04 14.75 9.90
CA ILE A 249 28.07 15.42 8.60
C ILE A 249 29.20 14.79 7.77
N ASN A 250 28.92 14.59 6.49
CA ASN A 250 29.77 13.96 5.49
C ASN A 250 30.01 12.45 5.63
N GLN A 251 29.38 11.77 6.58
CA GLN A 251 29.50 10.32 6.72
C GLN A 251 28.32 9.59 6.07
N PHE A 252 28.63 8.51 5.37
CA PHE A 252 27.63 7.61 4.82
C PHE A 252 27.11 6.61 5.86
N SER A 253 25.85 6.26 5.72
CA SER A 253 25.14 5.25 6.51
C SER A 253 24.31 4.38 5.57
N LEU A 254 24.32 3.07 5.78
CA LEU A 254 23.42 2.18 5.04
C LEU A 254 21.99 2.42 5.52
N CYS A 255 21.06 2.49 4.59
CA CYS A 255 19.64 2.53 4.89
C CYS A 255 19.06 1.12 4.93
N ASP A 256 18.22 0.86 5.92
CA ASP A 256 17.46 -0.36 6.04
C ASP A 256 16.10 -0.24 5.36
N TYR A 257 15.65 -1.37 4.85
CA TYR A 257 14.27 -1.51 4.44
C TYR A 257 13.33 -1.63 5.65
N LYS A 258 12.14 -1.03 5.56
CA LYS A 258 11.01 -1.26 6.47
C LYS A 258 9.71 -1.49 5.71
N GLU A 259 8.98 -2.54 6.08
CA GLU A 259 7.63 -2.78 5.60
C GLU A 259 6.73 -1.58 5.88
N ILE A 260 5.86 -1.28 4.92
CA ILE A 260 4.93 -0.16 5.04
C ILE A 260 3.57 -0.54 4.48
N SER A 261 2.52 -0.07 5.13
CA SER A 261 1.17 -0.05 4.60
C SER A 261 0.80 1.36 4.21
N ALA A 262 -0.09 1.53 3.25
CA ALA A 262 -0.59 2.83 2.87
C ALA A 262 -2.11 2.81 2.68
N ILE A 263 -2.74 3.93 3.04
CA ILE A 263 -4.11 4.26 2.65
C ILE A 263 -4.05 5.37 1.61
N LYS A 264 -4.84 5.22 0.54
CA LYS A 264 -5.00 6.21 -0.52
C LYS A 264 -6.44 6.26 -1.01
N ASN A 265 -6.78 7.36 -1.70
CA ASN A 265 -8.02 7.57 -2.43
C ASN A 265 -9.26 7.40 -1.56
N ILE A 266 -9.27 8.00 -0.36
CA ILE A 266 -10.50 8.10 0.44
C ILE A 266 -11.54 8.91 -0.33
N ALA A 267 -12.69 8.30 -0.62
CA ALA A 267 -13.79 8.91 -1.35
C ALA A 267 -15.16 8.49 -0.80
N THR A 268 -16.18 9.29 -1.06
CA THR A 268 -17.57 8.92 -0.73
C THR A 268 -18.07 7.80 -1.63
N ASN A 269 -18.76 6.80 -1.08
CA ASN A 269 -19.19 5.61 -1.83
C ASN A 269 -20.08 5.89 -3.05
N SER A 270 -20.73 7.06 -3.14
CA SER A 270 -21.56 7.45 -4.28
C SER A 270 -20.81 7.67 -5.59
N THR A 271 -19.48 7.79 -5.59
CA THR A 271 -18.67 8.07 -6.79
C THR A 271 -17.79 6.90 -7.26
N SER A 272 -17.76 5.78 -6.53
CA SER A 272 -16.71 4.75 -6.72
C SER A 272 -17.06 3.59 -7.68
N LEU A 273 -18.30 3.47 -8.15
CA LEU A 273 -18.72 2.36 -9.01
C LEU A 273 -18.23 2.50 -10.47
N ASP A 274 -17.98 3.73 -10.94
CA ASP A 274 -17.68 3.98 -12.37
C ASP A 274 -16.19 3.92 -12.74
N VAL A 275 -15.27 4.05 -11.77
CA VAL A 275 -13.82 4.15 -12.05
C VAL A 275 -13.13 2.79 -12.13
N ILE A 276 -13.64 1.76 -11.45
CA ILE A 276 -13.00 0.43 -11.41
C ILE A 276 -13.38 -0.42 -12.63
N ALA A 277 -14.56 -0.19 -13.23
CA ALA A 277 -15.01 -0.96 -14.39
C ALA A 277 -14.29 -0.60 -15.71
N THR A 278 -13.61 0.56 -15.77
CA THR A 278 -12.96 1.06 -17.00
C THR A 278 -11.44 0.83 -17.05
N SER A 279 -10.78 0.53 -15.91
CA SER A 279 -9.32 0.34 -15.87
C SER A 279 -8.84 -1.08 -16.16
N SER A 280 -9.73 -2.08 -16.19
CA SER A 280 -9.37 -3.48 -16.51
C SER A 280 -9.36 -3.80 -18.02
N LYS A 281 -9.79 -2.86 -18.88
CA LYS A 281 -9.76 -2.99 -20.35
C LYS A 281 -8.97 -1.87 -21.01
N SER A 282 -7.65 -1.93 -20.92
CA SER A 282 -6.70 -1.68 -22.03
C SER A 282 -5.31 -1.37 -21.49
N LEU A 283 -4.46 -2.39 -21.53
CA LEU A 283 -3.03 -2.26 -21.60
C LEU A 283 -2.69 -1.83 -23.04
N ASN A 284 -2.09 -0.64 -23.21
CA ASN A 284 -1.17 -0.22 -24.27
C ASN A 284 -1.27 1.30 -24.47
N VAL A 285 -0.63 2.07 -23.59
CA VAL A 285 -0.29 3.46 -23.88
C VAL A 285 1.22 3.58 -23.93
N ILE A 286 1.67 3.80 -25.15
CA ILE A 286 3.04 4.07 -25.59
C ILE A 286 3.69 5.10 -24.67
N SER A 287 4.80 4.69 -24.06
CA SER A 287 5.78 5.54 -23.38
C SER A 287 6.17 6.72 -24.27
N ARG A 288 5.58 7.90 -24.04
CA ARG A 288 6.08 9.15 -24.60
C ARG A 288 7.22 9.64 -23.73
N ASN A 289 8.41 9.64 -24.32
CA ASN A 289 9.66 10.27 -23.89
C ASN A 289 9.45 11.46 -22.94
N SER A 290 9.57 11.21 -21.64
CA SER A 290 10.12 12.21 -20.73
C SER A 290 11.58 11.84 -20.53
N LYS A 291 12.50 12.74 -20.90
CA LYS A 291 13.87 12.73 -20.38
C LYS A 291 13.77 13.04 -18.89
N SER A 292 13.40 12.03 -18.12
CA SER A 292 13.40 12.04 -16.66
C SER A 292 14.81 11.66 -16.23
N LEU A 293 15.43 12.52 -15.40
CA LEU A 293 16.62 12.22 -14.61
C LEU A 293 16.54 10.77 -14.08
N ASP A 294 17.65 10.03 -14.09
CA ASP A 294 17.75 8.66 -13.56
C ASP A 294 17.40 8.65 -12.07
N VAL A 295 16.10 8.55 -11.78
CA VAL A 295 15.55 8.38 -10.44
C VAL A 295 15.68 6.90 -10.10
N ILE A 296 16.28 6.61 -8.95
CA ILE A 296 16.46 5.29 -8.34
C ILE A 296 15.15 4.49 -8.47
N SER A 297 15.08 3.63 -9.49
CA SER A 297 13.90 2.86 -9.82
C SER A 297 14.06 1.45 -9.27
N THR A 298 13.23 1.09 -8.29
CA THR A 298 13.13 -0.27 -7.75
C THR A 298 12.22 -1.10 -8.64
N LYS A 299 12.61 -2.35 -8.95
CA LYS A 299 11.69 -3.30 -9.59
C LYS A 299 10.59 -3.66 -8.58
N GLN A 300 9.35 -3.60 -9.04
CA GLN A 300 8.15 -3.93 -8.26
C GLN A 300 7.27 -4.83 -9.11
N HIS A 301 6.65 -5.82 -8.48
CA HIS A 301 5.61 -6.60 -9.12
C HIS A 301 4.40 -6.66 -8.21
N ASN A 302 3.23 -6.46 -8.82
CA ASN A 302 1.96 -6.56 -8.14
C ASN A 302 1.64 -8.04 -7.95
N VAL A 303 1.24 -8.43 -6.74
CA VAL A 303 0.60 -9.73 -6.55
C VAL A 303 -0.83 -9.60 -7.03
N TYR A 304 -1.07 -9.93 -8.30
CA TYR A 304 -2.43 -10.05 -8.81
C TYR A 304 -3.05 -11.32 -8.26
N HIS A 305 -4.15 -11.16 -7.54
CA HIS A 305 -4.97 -12.30 -7.18
C HIS A 305 -5.82 -12.66 -8.40
N GLU A 306 -5.44 -13.75 -9.08
CA GLU A 306 -6.40 -14.45 -9.92
C GLU A 306 -7.58 -14.84 -9.03
N ASN A 307 -8.77 -14.32 -9.34
CA ASN A 307 -9.98 -15.02 -8.95
C ASN A 307 -9.80 -16.44 -9.47
N ASN A 308 -9.76 -17.43 -8.57
CA ASN A 308 -9.53 -18.85 -8.84
C ASN A 308 -10.56 -19.43 -9.82
N LEU A 309 -10.38 -19.09 -11.07
CA LEU A 309 -10.83 -19.70 -12.29
C LEU A 309 -9.70 -19.40 -13.25
N SER A 310 -8.60 -20.13 -13.10
CA SER A 310 -7.52 -20.11 -14.08
C SER A 310 -8.15 -20.28 -15.47
N SER A 311 -7.62 -19.61 -16.50
CA SER A 311 -8.15 -19.74 -17.87
C SER A 311 -8.41 -21.21 -18.28
N PRO A 312 -7.57 -22.20 -17.87
CA PRO A 312 -7.86 -23.63 -18.04
C PRO A 312 -9.06 -24.16 -17.23
N ALA A 313 -9.29 -23.68 -16.01
CA ALA A 313 -10.44 -24.05 -15.18
C ALA A 313 -11.76 -23.47 -15.71
N LEU A 314 -11.76 -22.25 -16.23
CA LEU A 314 -12.90 -21.64 -16.94
C LEU A 314 -13.21 -22.41 -18.23
N PHE A 315 -12.17 -22.80 -18.98
CA PHE A 315 -12.30 -23.70 -20.12
C PHE A 315 -12.82 -25.08 -19.70
N ALA A 316 -12.32 -25.67 -18.61
CA ALA A 316 -12.80 -26.96 -18.12
C ALA A 316 -14.26 -26.89 -17.67
N MET A 317 -14.68 -25.85 -16.95
CA MET A 317 -16.07 -25.69 -16.52
C MET A 317 -17.03 -25.44 -17.68
N THR A 318 -16.59 -24.76 -18.74
CA THR A 318 -17.41 -24.58 -19.95
C THR A 318 -17.39 -25.81 -20.86
N PHE A 319 -16.29 -26.56 -20.94
CA PHE A 319 -16.11 -27.66 -21.89
C PHE A 319 -16.54 -29.03 -21.35
N MET A 320 -16.49 -29.26 -20.03
CA MET A 320 -16.92 -30.52 -19.40
C MET A 320 -18.40 -30.88 -19.67
N PRO A 321 -19.37 -29.93 -19.62
CA PRO A 321 -20.75 -30.23 -20.01
C PRO A 321 -20.87 -30.67 -21.47
N PHE A 322 -20.09 -30.07 -22.39
CA PHE A 322 -20.06 -30.47 -23.80
C PHE A 322 -19.47 -31.86 -24.01
N LEU A 323 -18.40 -32.22 -23.28
CA LEU A 323 -17.82 -33.57 -23.35
C LEU A 323 -18.80 -34.63 -22.84
N ILE A 324 -19.51 -34.36 -21.74
CA ILE A 324 -20.54 -35.26 -21.21
C ILE A 324 -21.64 -35.45 -22.26
N LEU A 325 -22.17 -34.36 -22.82
CA LEU A 325 -23.17 -34.42 -23.90
C LEU A 325 -22.65 -35.16 -25.13
N PHE A 326 -21.38 -34.96 -25.51
CA PHE A 326 -20.75 -35.64 -26.64
C PHE A 326 -20.66 -37.15 -26.42
N VAL A 327 -20.29 -37.59 -25.21
CA VAL A 327 -20.27 -39.01 -24.83
C VAL A 327 -21.68 -39.60 -24.86
N PHE A 328 -22.68 -38.91 -24.32
CA PHE A 328 -24.07 -39.36 -24.41
C PHE A 328 -24.57 -39.44 -25.85
N PHE A 329 -24.22 -38.48 -26.69
CA PHE A 329 -24.57 -38.47 -28.11
C PHE A 329 -23.90 -39.65 -28.84
N TRP A 330 -22.63 -39.94 -28.56
CA TRP A 330 -21.91 -41.07 -29.14
C TRP A 330 -22.46 -42.41 -28.66
N CYS A 331 -22.77 -42.55 -27.37
CA CYS A 331 -23.43 -43.74 -26.82
C CYS A 331 -24.83 -43.94 -27.42
N TYR A 332 -25.58 -42.85 -27.65
CA TYR A 332 -26.90 -42.90 -28.27
C TYR A 332 -26.82 -43.31 -29.76
N ILE A 333 -25.91 -42.69 -30.52
CA ILE A 333 -25.61 -43.08 -31.91
C ILE A 333 -25.19 -44.55 -31.96
N TYR A 334 -24.26 -44.97 -31.10
CA TYR A 334 -23.79 -46.36 -31.01
C TYR A 334 -24.94 -47.34 -30.71
N LYS A 335 -25.85 -46.98 -29.80
CA LYS A 335 -27.04 -47.80 -29.46
C LYS A 335 -28.01 -47.91 -30.64
N ILE A 336 -28.25 -46.82 -31.39
CA ILE A 336 -29.06 -46.84 -32.62
C ILE A 336 -28.39 -47.71 -33.69
N MET A 337 -27.08 -47.60 -33.85
CA MET A 337 -26.32 -48.38 -34.84
C MET A 337 -26.24 -49.87 -34.48
N LYS A 338 -26.09 -50.22 -33.20
CA LYS A 338 -26.15 -51.62 -32.75
C LYS A 338 -27.52 -52.26 -33.05
N LYS A 339 -28.59 -51.46 -33.06
CA LYS A 339 -29.96 -51.91 -33.36
C LYS A 339 -30.23 -52.03 -34.88
N LYS A 340 -29.53 -51.27 -35.73
CA LYS A 340 -29.59 -51.39 -37.21
C LYS A 340 -28.25 -51.87 -37.76
N ARG A 341 -28.07 -53.17 -37.99
CA ARG A 341 -26.94 -53.75 -38.75
C ARG A 341 -26.91 -53.23 -40.19
N SER A 342 -26.45 -52.00 -40.39
CA SER A 342 -26.56 -51.28 -41.66
C SER A 342 -25.17 -50.92 -42.20
N LYS A 343 -24.89 -51.40 -43.42
CA LYS A 343 -23.68 -51.19 -44.24
C LYS A 343 -23.34 -49.70 -44.54
N LEU A 344 -24.08 -48.75 -43.98
CA LEU A 344 -23.88 -47.31 -44.14
C LEU A 344 -22.67 -46.73 -43.36
N PHE A 345 -22.14 -47.47 -42.37
CA PHE A 345 -21.07 -46.98 -41.49
C PHE A 345 -19.75 -46.70 -42.21
N ILE A 346 -19.35 -47.53 -43.19
CA ILE A 346 -18.10 -47.31 -43.96
C ILE A 346 -18.19 -46.02 -44.77
N LYS A 347 -19.39 -45.68 -45.29
CA LYS A 347 -19.56 -44.51 -46.15
C LYS A 347 -19.56 -43.20 -45.34
N TYR A 348 -20.19 -43.16 -44.17
CA TYR A 348 -20.20 -41.97 -43.31
C TYR A 348 -18.89 -41.76 -42.56
N LEU A 349 -18.23 -42.81 -42.08
CA LEU A 349 -16.93 -42.70 -41.42
C LEU A 349 -15.85 -42.21 -42.40
N SER A 350 -15.91 -42.66 -43.66
CA SER A 350 -15.01 -42.18 -44.71
C SER A 350 -15.23 -40.69 -45.03
N ILE A 351 -16.47 -40.18 -44.97
CA ILE A 351 -16.77 -38.76 -45.20
C ILE A 351 -16.33 -37.91 -44.01
N LEU A 352 -16.59 -38.36 -42.77
CA LEU A 352 -16.19 -37.64 -41.56
C LEU A 352 -14.65 -37.55 -41.43
N MET A 353 -13.94 -38.62 -41.76
CA MET A 353 -12.47 -38.63 -41.82
C MET A 353 -11.92 -37.72 -42.94
N LEU A 354 -12.69 -37.48 -44.01
CA LEU A 354 -12.31 -36.55 -45.08
C LEU A 354 -12.51 -35.09 -44.68
N ILE A 355 -13.53 -34.81 -43.85
CA ILE A 355 -13.80 -33.46 -43.32
C ILE A 355 -12.81 -33.10 -42.22
N LEU A 356 -12.43 -34.04 -41.36
CA LEU A 356 -11.45 -33.83 -40.27
C LEU A 356 -9.99 -33.73 -40.74
N ARG A 357 -9.72 -34.00 -42.02
CA ARG A 357 -8.37 -33.93 -42.63
C ARG A 357 -8.12 -32.63 -43.40
N LYS A 358 -9.14 -31.78 -43.54
CA LYS A 358 -9.02 -30.37 -43.92
C LYS A 358 -9.01 -29.52 -42.67
#